data_AF-A0A7X7Y987-F1
#
_entry.id   AF-A0A7X7Y987-F1
#
_cell.length_a   1.000
_cell.length_b   1.000
_cell.length_c   1.000
_cell.angle_alpha   90.00
_cell.angle_beta   90.00
_cell.angle_gamma   90.00
#
_symmetry.space_group_name_H-M   'P 1'
#
loop_
_entity.id
_entity.type
_entity.pdbx_description
1 polymer ?
#
loop_
_entity_poly.entity_id
_entity_poly.type
_entity_poly.pdbx_seq_one_letter_code
_entity_poly.pdbx_strand_id
1 'polypeptide(L)'
;MEPVVSAGALSPWEPGVFALFVYGLLICVFVGSQLFIAGWLGEKKPSAEKSRPYECGVIPTGSARLRYPVPFYLVAVFFLIFDVEGAYILTWAVSYEELGWIGWAQMSFFIAVLLLGLAYLWVKGGLDWMPLPRKE
;
A
#
# COMPACT_ATOMS: atom_id res chain seq x y z
N MET A 1 -30.95 -19.08 -9.06
CA MET A 1 -29.86 -18.54 -8.23
C MET A 1 -30.16 -19.00 -6.81
N GLU A 2 -29.58 -20.12 -6.42
CA GLU A 2 -29.61 -20.57 -5.01
C GLU A 2 -28.94 -19.48 -4.16
N PRO A 3 -29.46 -19.15 -2.96
CA PRO A 3 -28.76 -18.22 -2.10
C PRO A 3 -27.40 -18.82 -1.75
N VAL A 4 -26.32 -18.11 -2.09
CA VAL A 4 -24.95 -18.39 -1.62
C VAL A 4 -24.87 -18.05 -0.13
N VAL A 5 -25.63 -18.78 0.66
CA VAL A 5 -25.41 -18.93 2.10
C VAL A 5 -25.43 -20.43 2.31
N SER A 6 -24.39 -21.09 1.79
CA SER A 6 -24.15 -22.50 2.09
C SER A 6 -24.00 -22.63 3.61
N ALA A 7 -24.43 -23.77 4.17
CA ALA A 7 -24.25 -24.09 5.59
C ALA A 7 -22.78 -24.01 6.06
N GLY A 8 -21.82 -23.90 5.13
CA GLY A 8 -20.40 -23.67 5.37
C GLY A 8 -19.98 -22.21 5.57
N ALA A 9 -20.89 -21.23 5.49
CA ALA A 9 -20.56 -19.81 5.68
C ALA A 9 -19.95 -19.48 7.06
N LEU A 10 -20.29 -20.26 8.09
CA LEU A 10 -19.70 -20.19 9.44
C LEU A 10 -18.68 -21.30 9.71
N SER A 11 -18.32 -22.09 8.71
CA SER A 11 -17.36 -23.16 8.88
C SER A 11 -15.93 -22.60 8.82
N PRO A 12 -15.06 -22.91 9.81
CA PRO A 12 -13.66 -22.48 9.79
C PRO A 12 -12.78 -23.22 8.78
N TRP A 13 -13.26 -24.35 8.24
CA TRP A 13 -12.50 -25.21 7.32
C TRP A 13 -12.80 -24.95 5.84
N GLU A 14 -13.89 -24.24 5.51
CA GLU A 14 -14.13 -23.77 4.15
C GLU A 14 -13.59 -22.34 3.96
N PRO A 15 -12.86 -22.06 2.87
CA PRO A 15 -12.42 -20.71 2.56
C PRO A 15 -13.63 -19.78 2.38
N GLY A 16 -13.83 -18.88 3.34
CA GLY A 16 -14.94 -17.92 3.37
C GLY A 16 -14.64 -16.72 4.26
N VAL A 17 -15.57 -15.77 4.34
CA VAL A 17 -15.39 -14.52 5.11
C VAL A 17 -15.15 -14.82 6.59
N PHE A 18 -15.86 -15.81 7.15
CA PHE A 18 -15.67 -16.25 8.53
C PHE A 18 -14.27 -16.82 8.77
N ALA A 19 -13.80 -17.72 7.90
CA ALA A 19 -12.45 -18.29 7.98
C ALA A 19 -11.37 -17.20 7.87
N LEU A 20 -11.54 -16.22 6.98
CA LEU A 20 -10.63 -15.07 6.84
C LEU A 20 -10.60 -14.21 8.11
N PHE A 21 -11.75 -13.97 8.74
CA PHE A 21 -11.83 -13.24 10.00
C PHE A 21 -11.13 -13.99 11.14
N VAL A 22 -11.39 -15.29 11.29
CA VAL A 22 -10.74 -16.14 12.30
C VAL A 22 -9.23 -16.16 12.10
N TYR A 23 -8.77 -16.33 10.86
CA TYR A 23 -7.36 -16.29 10.52
C TYR A 23 -6.70 -14.95 10.86
N GLY A 24 -7.33 -13.83 10.48
CA GLY A 24 -6.86 -12.49 10.81
C GLY A 24 -6.78 -12.25 12.32
N LEU A 25 -7.79 -12.72 13.07
CA LEU A 25 -7.80 -12.64 14.53
C LEU A 25 -6.65 -13.43 15.14
N LEU A 26 -6.39 -14.66 14.68
CA LEU A 26 -5.30 -15.49 15.16
C LEU A 26 -3.94 -14.82 14.92
N ILE A 27 -3.72 -14.21 13.75
CA ILE A 27 -2.48 -13.45 13.48
C ILE A 27 -2.36 -12.27 14.45
N CYS A 28 -3.42 -11.49 14.64
CA CYS A 28 -3.41 -10.35 15.57
C CYS A 28 -3.09 -10.78 17.00
N VAL A 29 -3.70 -11.87 17.48
CA VAL A 29 -3.41 -12.45 18.81
C VAL A 29 -1.97 -12.93 18.88
N PHE A 30 -1.48 -13.61 17.85
CA PHE A 30 -0.11 -14.10 17.81
C PHE A 30 0.91 -12.96 17.89
N VAL A 31 0.82 -11.97 16.99
CA VAL A 31 1.69 -10.80 16.99
C VAL A 31 1.56 -9.99 18.28
N GLY A 32 0.33 -9.78 18.75
CA GLY A 32 0.05 -9.10 20.03
C GLY A 32 0.69 -9.81 21.22
N SER A 33 0.64 -11.14 21.25
CA SER A 33 1.26 -11.96 22.31
C SER A 33 2.79 -11.82 22.31
N GLN A 34 3.42 -11.81 21.12
CA GLN A 34 4.87 -11.62 21.00
C GLN A 34 5.29 -10.24 21.51
N LEU A 35 4.58 -9.18 21.10
CA LEU A 35 4.85 -7.82 21.57
C LEU A 35 4.63 -7.69 23.09
N PHE A 36 3.60 -8.34 23.63
CA PHE A 36 3.33 -8.36 25.05
C PHE A 36 4.43 -9.07 25.84
N ILE A 37 4.83 -10.27 25.42
CA ILE A 37 5.91 -11.03 26.08
C ILE A 37 7.22 -10.23 26.01
N ALA A 38 7.57 -9.65 24.86
CA ALA A 38 8.78 -8.85 24.70
C ALA A 38 8.77 -7.62 25.63
N GLY A 39 7.65 -6.90 25.72
CA GLY A 39 7.51 -5.73 26.59
C GLY A 39 7.41 -6.06 28.08
N TRP A 40 6.96 -7.27 28.43
CA TRP A 40 6.84 -7.74 29.80
C TRP A 40 8.16 -8.31 30.34
N LEU A 41 8.88 -9.10 29.53
CA LEU A 41 10.15 -9.73 29.92
C LEU A 41 11.35 -8.77 29.81
N GLY A 42 11.25 -7.72 29.00
CA GLY A 42 12.32 -6.75 28.79
C GLY A 42 12.64 -5.92 30.04
N GLU A 43 13.93 -5.73 30.32
CA GLU A 43 14.37 -4.91 31.46
C GLU A 43 14.14 -3.41 31.20
N LYS A 44 13.37 -2.77 32.08
CA LYS A 44 12.98 -1.36 31.96
C LYS A 44 13.95 -0.47 32.72
N LYS A 45 15.00 0.01 32.04
CA LYS A 45 15.96 1.00 32.56
C LYS A 45 15.88 2.31 31.77
N PRO A 46 14.83 3.14 31.98
CA PRO A 46 14.71 4.43 31.31
C PRO A 46 15.84 5.36 31.77
N SER A 47 16.49 6.03 30.82
CA SER A 47 17.42 7.12 31.09
C SER A 47 17.21 8.21 30.05
N ALA A 48 17.49 9.46 30.42
CA ALA A 48 17.35 10.60 29.52
C ALA A 48 18.10 10.36 28.20
N GLU A 49 19.33 9.85 28.27
CA GLU A 49 20.15 9.54 27.10
C GLU A 49 19.57 8.42 26.22
N LYS A 50 18.99 7.35 26.80
CA LYS A 50 18.35 6.28 26.02
C LYS A 50 17.07 6.72 25.32
N SER A 51 16.38 7.72 25.87
CA SER A 51 15.16 8.28 25.28
C SER A 51 15.42 9.38 24.25
N ARG A 52 16.66 9.85 24.11
CA ARG A 52 17.01 10.91 23.15
C ARG A 52 17.17 10.32 21.74
N PRO A 53 16.68 11.00 20.68
CA PRO A 53 16.95 10.63 19.31
C PRO A 53 18.45 10.58 19.02
N TYR A 54 18.89 9.58 18.26
CA TYR A 54 20.29 9.41 17.90
C TYR A 54 20.66 10.38 16.77
N GLU A 55 21.56 11.33 17.04
CA GLU A 55 22.14 12.24 16.04
C GLU A 55 23.68 12.29 16.14
N CYS A 56 24.35 11.14 16.33
CA CYS A 56 25.82 11.07 16.45
C CYS A 56 26.41 12.02 17.52
N GLY A 57 25.68 12.27 18.61
CA GLY A 57 26.09 13.17 19.69
C GLY A 57 25.67 14.64 19.52
N VAL A 58 25.02 14.99 18.40
CA VAL A 58 24.40 16.31 18.23
C VAL A 58 23.11 16.37 19.04
N ILE A 59 22.88 17.50 19.71
CA ILE A 59 21.61 17.75 20.41
C ILE A 59 20.62 18.20 19.34
N PRO A 60 19.50 17.48 19.11
CA PRO A 60 18.50 17.89 18.14
C PRO A 60 17.98 19.28 18.52
N THR A 61 18.10 20.23 17.59
CA THR A 61 17.64 21.60 17.78
C THR A 61 16.61 21.94 16.70
N GLY A 62 15.54 22.63 17.10
CA GLY A 62 14.48 23.06 16.19
C GLY A 62 13.36 22.05 15.98
N SER A 63 12.55 22.29 14.95
CA SER A 63 11.37 21.49 14.61
C SER A 63 11.72 20.42 13.59
N ALA A 64 11.29 19.17 13.82
CA ALA A 64 11.40 18.07 12.85
C ALA A 64 10.52 18.26 11.59
N ARG A 65 9.75 19.36 11.51
CA ARG A 65 8.90 19.69 10.34
C ARG A 65 9.69 20.49 9.32
N LEU A 66 10.58 19.81 8.61
CA LEU A 66 11.26 20.38 7.45
C LEU A 66 10.31 20.30 6.23
N ARG A 67 10.12 21.42 5.52
CA ARG A 67 9.48 21.45 4.20
C ARG A 67 10.49 20.95 3.16
N TYR A 68 10.71 19.65 3.13
CA TYR A 68 11.36 19.05 1.99
C TYR A 68 10.38 19.03 0.81
N PRO A 69 10.77 19.43 -0.42
CA PRO A 69 10.02 19.04 -1.59
C PRO A 69 10.01 17.51 -1.59
N VAL A 70 8.83 16.91 -1.43
CA VAL A 70 8.69 15.47 -1.29
C VAL A 70 8.43 14.92 -2.69
N PRO A 71 9.45 14.41 -3.43
CA PRO A 71 9.23 13.73 -4.70
C PRO A 71 8.23 12.56 -4.55
N PHE A 72 8.15 11.98 -3.35
CA PHE A 72 7.19 10.93 -3.02
C PHE A 72 5.72 11.35 -3.14
N TYR A 73 5.38 12.66 -3.15
CA TYR A 73 3.99 13.09 -3.33
C TYR A 73 3.49 12.78 -4.74
N LEU A 74 4.27 13.12 -5.78
CA LEU A 74 3.89 12.85 -7.17
C LEU A 74 3.78 11.35 -7.42
N VAL A 75 4.71 10.56 -6.87
CA VAL A 75 4.67 9.10 -6.92
C VAL A 75 3.42 8.55 -6.21
N ALA A 76 3.06 9.09 -5.04
CA ALA A 76 1.88 8.65 -4.30
C ALA A 76 0.55 8.97 -5.02
N VAL A 77 0.42 10.17 -5.59
CA VAL A 77 -0.76 10.53 -6.39
C VAL A 77 -0.86 9.66 -7.63
N PHE A 78 0.27 9.42 -8.32
CA PHE A 78 0.30 8.53 -9.47
C PHE A 78 -0.06 7.09 -9.11
N PHE A 79 0.47 6.57 -7.99
CA PHE A 79 0.13 5.26 -7.46
C PHE A 79 -1.37 5.14 -7.19
N LEU A 80 -1.99 6.15 -6.55
CA LEU A 80 -3.42 6.15 -6.28
C LEU A 80 -4.24 6.07 -7.56
N ILE A 81 -3.88 6.86 -8.58
CA ILE A 81 -4.55 6.81 -9.89
C ILE A 81 -4.38 5.41 -10.48
N PHE A 82 -3.15 4.91 -10.61
CA PHE A 82 -2.88 3.60 -11.21
C PHE A 82 -3.55 2.43 -10.46
N ASP A 83 -3.69 2.52 -9.14
CA ASP A 83 -4.40 1.52 -8.32
C ASP A 83 -5.90 1.46 -8.66
N VAL A 84 -6.55 2.62 -8.81
CA VAL A 84 -7.95 2.70 -9.25
C VAL A 84 -8.12 2.15 -10.68
N GLU A 85 -7.22 2.49 -11.59
CA GLU A 85 -7.27 1.99 -12.97
C GLU A 85 -6.99 0.47 -13.02
N GLY A 86 -6.16 -0.04 -12.10
CA GLY A 86 -5.95 -1.46 -11.87
C GLY A 86 -7.23 -2.20 -11.47
N ALA A 87 -8.03 -1.61 -10.59
CA ALA A 87 -9.34 -2.15 -10.22
C ALA A 87 -10.31 -2.23 -11.42
N TYR A 88 -10.27 -1.25 -12.34
CA TYR A 88 -11.02 -1.30 -13.60
C TYR A 88 -10.56 -2.45 -14.50
N ILE A 89 -9.24 -2.63 -14.67
CA ILE A 89 -8.68 -3.74 -15.45
C ILE A 89 -9.10 -5.09 -14.86
N LEU A 90 -9.02 -5.25 -13.54
CA LEU A 90 -9.42 -6.48 -12.86
C LEU A 90 -10.91 -6.78 -13.04
N THR A 91 -11.77 -5.77 -12.89
CA THR A 91 -13.22 -5.92 -13.07
C THR A 91 -13.54 -6.36 -14.51
N TRP A 92 -12.92 -5.72 -15.50
CA TRP A 92 -13.04 -6.14 -16.90
C TRP A 92 -12.55 -7.57 -17.13
N ALA A 93 -11.40 -7.94 -16.55
CA ALA A 93 -10.79 -9.26 -16.72
C ALA A 93 -11.70 -10.39 -16.20
N VAL A 94 -12.42 -10.18 -15.11
CA VAL A 94 -13.41 -11.14 -14.58
C VAL A 94 -14.58 -11.33 -15.55
N SER A 95 -14.99 -10.28 -16.25
CA SER A 95 -16.13 -10.30 -17.20
C SER A 95 -15.73 -10.50 -18.67
N TYR A 96 -14.46 -10.82 -18.97
CA TYR A 96 -13.92 -10.79 -20.34
C TYR A 96 -14.76 -11.61 -21.36
N GLU A 97 -15.23 -12.79 -20.95
CA GLU A 97 -16.01 -13.68 -21.81
C GLU A 97 -17.35 -13.07 -22.26
N GLU A 98 -17.97 -12.24 -21.41
CA GLU A 98 -19.27 -11.63 -21.68
C GLU A 98 -19.17 -10.42 -22.64
N LEU A 99 -18.05 -9.68 -22.59
CA LEU A 99 -17.88 -8.46 -23.39
C LEU A 99 -17.29 -8.71 -24.79
N GLY A 100 -16.67 -9.87 -25.00
CA GLY A 100 -16.12 -10.29 -26.30
C GLY A 100 -15.14 -9.28 -26.93
N TRP A 101 -15.13 -9.19 -28.26
CA TRP A 101 -14.17 -8.37 -29.01
C TRP A 101 -14.32 -6.86 -28.77
N ILE A 102 -15.55 -6.39 -28.50
CA ILE A 102 -15.82 -4.97 -28.23
C ILE A 102 -15.21 -4.57 -26.90
N GLY A 103 -15.43 -5.37 -25.84
CA GLY A 103 -14.80 -5.12 -24.54
C GLY A 103 -13.28 -5.19 -24.63
N TRP A 104 -12.74 -6.12 -25.41
CA TRP A 104 -11.30 -6.21 -25.64
C TRP A 104 -10.72 -4.94 -26.29
N ALA A 105 -11.38 -4.39 -27.31
CA ALA A 105 -10.94 -3.17 -27.98
C ALA A 105 -11.05 -1.93 -27.05
N GLN A 106 -12.14 -1.81 -26.30
CA GLN A 106 -12.33 -0.73 -25.32
C GLN A 106 -11.26 -0.78 -24.23
N MET A 107 -10.98 -1.97 -23.70
CA MET A 107 -9.98 -2.13 -22.65
C MET A 107 -8.56 -1.88 -23.15
N SER A 108 -8.25 -2.35 -24.37
CA SER A 108 -6.96 -2.09 -25.00
C SER A 108 -6.73 -0.60 -25.23
N PHE A 109 -7.77 0.14 -25.65
CA PHE A 109 -7.71 1.59 -25.78
C PHE A 109 -7.47 2.26 -24.42
N PHE A 110 -8.20 1.85 -23.38
CA PHE A 110 -8.04 2.37 -22.03
C PHE A 110 -6.61 2.15 -21.49
N ILE A 111 -6.06 0.94 -21.62
CA ILE A 111 -4.69 0.63 -21.22
C ILE A 111 -3.69 1.48 -22.02
N ALA A 112 -3.90 1.68 -23.31
CA ALA A 112 -3.03 2.53 -24.13
C ALA A 112 -3.01 3.99 -23.62
N VAL A 113 -4.16 4.54 -23.22
CA VAL A 113 -4.24 5.87 -22.61
C VAL A 113 -3.46 5.94 -21.28
N LEU A 114 -3.55 4.91 -20.43
CA LEU A 114 -2.77 4.82 -19.19
C LEU A 114 -1.26 4.81 -19.45
N LEU A 115 -0.83 3.98 -20.41
CA LEU A 115 0.58 3.89 -20.80
C LEU A 115 1.09 5.21 -21.36
N LEU A 116 0.28 5.94 -22.12
CA LEU A 116 0.62 7.29 -22.60
C LEU A 116 0.76 8.29 -21.45
N GLY A 117 -0.14 8.24 -20.46
CA GLY A 117 -0.04 9.06 -19.24
C GLY A 117 1.23 8.78 -18.45
N LEU A 118 1.58 7.50 -18.29
CA LEU A 118 2.83 7.08 -17.64
C LEU A 118 4.06 7.52 -18.45
N ALA A 119 4.06 7.34 -19.77
CA ALA A 119 5.15 7.76 -20.64
C ALA A 119 5.37 9.29 -20.56
N TYR A 120 4.29 10.08 -20.55
CA TYR A 120 4.37 11.53 -20.39
C TYR A 120 5.01 11.92 -19.06
N LEU A 121 4.59 11.29 -17.96
CA LEU A 121 5.12 11.57 -16.62
C LEU A 121 6.62 11.22 -16.53
N TRP A 122 7.00 10.09 -17.14
CA TRP A 122 8.41 9.68 -17.23
C TRP A 122 9.23 10.72 -17.97
N VAL A 123 8.83 11.12 -19.17
CA VAL A 123 9.56 12.12 -19.96
C VAL A 123 9.66 13.46 -19.23
N LYS A 124 8.68 13.83 -18.41
CA LYS A 124 8.71 15.04 -17.59
C LYS A 124 9.54 14.94 -16.31
N GLY A 125 10.17 13.80 -16.03
CA GLY A 125 10.96 13.62 -14.82
C GLY A 125 10.10 13.56 -13.55
N GLY A 126 8.79 13.27 -13.66
CA GLY A 126 7.92 13.08 -12.50
C GLY A 126 8.29 11.84 -11.66
N LEU A 127 9.14 10.98 -12.23
CA LEU A 127 9.73 9.79 -11.61
C LEU A 127 11.22 9.99 -11.25
N ASP A 128 11.78 11.19 -11.43
CA ASP A 128 13.19 11.43 -11.12
C ASP A 128 13.39 11.61 -9.61
N TRP A 129 14.31 10.81 -9.07
CA TRP A 129 14.59 10.73 -7.63
C TRP A 129 15.73 11.67 -7.20
N MET A 130 16.36 12.37 -8.14
CA MET A 130 17.58 13.15 -7.90
C MET A 130 17.27 14.65 -7.91
N PRO A 131 17.69 15.42 -6.88
CA PRO A 131 17.72 16.87 -6.99
C PRO A 131 18.67 17.22 -8.13
N LEU A 132 18.16 17.80 -9.21
CA LEU A 132 19.05 18.37 -10.22
C LEU A 132 19.92 19.43 -9.52
N PRO A 133 21.25 19.42 -9.72
CA PRO A 133 22.08 20.51 -9.24
C PRO A 133 21.52 21.80 -9.84
N ARG A 134 21.25 22.78 -8.99
CA ARG A 134 20.92 24.13 -9.44
C ARG A 134 22.10 24.59 -10.29
N LYS A 135 21.91 24.67 -11.61
CA LYS A 135 22.82 25.46 -12.44
C LYS A 135 22.61 26.90 -12.04
N GLU A 136 23.62 27.43 -11.36
CA GLU A 136 23.78 28.86 -11.16
C GLU A 136 24.16 29.53 -12.48
#